data_AF-A0A3S5JT13-F1
#
_entry.id   AF-A0A3S5JT13-F1
#
_cell.length_a   1.000
_cell.length_b   1.000
_cell.length_c   1.000
_cell.angle_alpha   90.00
_cell.angle_beta   90.00
_cell.angle_gamma   90.00
#
_symmetry.space_group_name_H-M   'P 1'
#
loop_
_entity.id
_entity.type
_entity.pdbx_description
1 polymer ?
#
loop_
_entity_poly.entity_id
_entity_poly.type
_entity_poly.pdbx_seq_one_letter_code
_entity_poly.pdbx_strand_id
1 'polypeptide(L)'
;MRRAFMLATLAAVLCLASVAAEEPDACPDVDGTSTEDRTGCMDSDGDGYSDPDVNWTEADGADAFPEDATSWSDGDGDGYPDQAGASKSDDCPFTPGTSRVILFGCSDIDRDFVPDIYDDDADGDGIRNEMERAASSGTVLYDPYNPESTPMDTDQDTIPDVIDDDADGDGWPNDIENDRNSDPMDTDQTPFNIYFGTGTGVFYLGGLSFTNEYQPRALELSVSVVIEIVTEELVIPFLLIPIYILIGVFRRRTFRSFDARIHACKDLESLSELEAQINQLIRNRTIRVHHGLVLRNAIELEEDRLRSLDSSDEES
;
A
#
# COMPACT_ATOMS: atom_id res chain seq x y z
N MET A 1 52.07 -89.20 -57.49
CA MET A 1 53.53 -89.00 -57.61
C MET A 1 53.89 -87.66 -57.01
N ARG A 2 54.82 -87.65 -56.03
CA ARG A 2 55.72 -86.54 -55.63
C ARG A 2 55.03 -85.25 -55.10
N ARG A 3 55.41 -84.57 -54.01
CA ARG A 3 56.46 -84.57 -52.97
C ARG A 3 55.93 -83.52 -51.95
N ALA A 4 55.82 -83.75 -50.64
CA ALA A 4 56.84 -83.64 -49.60
C ALA A 4 57.71 -82.35 -49.67
N PHE A 5 57.93 -81.69 -48.50
CA PHE A 5 58.63 -80.41 -48.19
C PHE A 5 57.70 -79.19 -48.19
N MET A 6 57.52 -78.39 -47.12
CA MET A 6 58.19 -78.21 -45.83
C MET A 6 57.14 -77.85 -44.76
N LEU A 7 57.17 -78.55 -43.63
CA LEU A 7 56.77 -78.01 -42.32
C LEU A 7 57.92 -77.13 -41.79
N ALA A 8 57.57 -76.21 -40.89
CA ALA A 8 58.44 -75.42 -39.99
C ALA A 8 58.89 -74.03 -40.47
N THR A 9 57.96 -73.07 -40.43
CA THR A 9 58.24 -71.73 -39.91
C THR A 9 57.23 -71.42 -38.81
N LEU A 10 57.63 -71.88 -37.62
CA LEU A 10 57.40 -71.28 -36.30
C LEU A 10 56.19 -70.35 -36.15
N ALA A 11 55.12 -70.90 -35.60
CA ALA A 11 54.19 -70.17 -34.76
C ALA A 11 54.95 -69.62 -33.54
N ALA A 12 55.39 -68.36 -33.59
CA ALA A 12 56.01 -67.68 -32.47
C ALA A 12 56.01 -66.14 -32.60
N VAL A 13 54.92 -65.49 -33.02
CA VAL A 13 54.71 -64.03 -32.76
C VAL A 13 53.21 -63.70 -32.61
N LEU A 14 52.47 -64.54 -31.90
CA LEU A 14 51.14 -64.18 -31.39
C LEU A 14 51.07 -64.64 -29.93
N CYS A 15 52.01 -64.12 -29.13
CA CYS A 15 51.85 -64.08 -27.70
C CYS A 15 51.55 -62.63 -27.34
N LEU A 16 50.35 -62.45 -26.80
CA LEU A 16 49.85 -61.26 -26.15
C LEU A 16 50.95 -60.53 -25.37
N ALA A 17 51.22 -59.30 -25.79
CA ALA A 17 51.48 -58.23 -24.84
C ALA A 17 50.43 -57.18 -25.16
N SER A 18 49.25 -57.35 -24.56
CA SER A 18 48.53 -56.16 -24.12
C SER A 18 49.44 -55.53 -23.08
N VAL A 19 50.35 -54.65 -23.51
CA VAL A 19 50.87 -53.65 -22.59
C VAL A 19 49.62 -52.87 -22.22
N ALA A 20 49.12 -53.09 -21.00
CA ALA A 20 48.32 -52.06 -20.36
C ALA A 20 49.18 -50.81 -20.45
N ALA A 21 48.73 -49.80 -21.19
CA ALA A 21 49.23 -48.47 -20.94
C ALA A 21 48.77 -48.19 -19.51
N GLU A 22 49.66 -48.41 -18.53
CA GLU A 22 49.50 -47.77 -17.24
C GLU A 22 49.61 -46.28 -17.55
N GLU A 23 48.52 -45.54 -17.35
CA GLU A 23 48.59 -44.08 -17.34
C GLU A 23 49.69 -43.71 -16.34
N PRO A 24 50.62 -42.82 -16.72
CA PRO A 24 51.72 -42.47 -15.84
C PRO A 24 51.16 -41.89 -14.54
N ASP A 25 51.63 -42.42 -13.41
CA ASP A 25 51.27 -41.95 -12.07
C ASP A 25 51.46 -40.43 -11.96
N ALA A 26 50.36 -39.74 -11.67
CA ALA A 26 50.29 -38.30 -11.56
C ALA A 26 50.88 -37.79 -10.24
N CYS A 27 51.03 -38.66 -9.23
CA CYS A 27 51.61 -38.34 -7.94
C CYS A 27 52.73 -39.31 -7.53
N PRO A 28 53.90 -39.33 -8.21
CA PRO A 28 54.94 -40.35 -8.01
C PRO A 28 55.57 -40.43 -6.60
N ASP A 29 55.42 -39.38 -5.81
CA ASP A 29 55.96 -39.28 -4.44
C ASP A 29 54.93 -39.64 -3.36
N VAL A 30 53.68 -39.94 -3.74
CA VAL A 30 52.55 -40.25 -2.85
C VAL A 30 51.90 -41.56 -3.31
N ASP A 31 51.73 -42.51 -2.39
CA ASP A 31 50.99 -43.72 -2.71
C ASP A 31 49.48 -43.40 -2.72
N GLY A 32 48.77 -43.77 -3.77
CA GLY A 32 47.35 -43.46 -3.92
C GLY A 32 46.57 -44.41 -4.84
N THR A 33 45.23 -44.31 -4.82
CA THR A 33 44.32 -45.24 -5.51
C THR A 33 43.39 -44.60 -6.53
N SER A 34 43.44 -43.28 -6.72
CA SER A 34 42.60 -42.57 -7.70
C SER A 34 42.82 -43.10 -9.13
N THR A 35 41.75 -43.10 -9.92
CA THR A 35 41.76 -43.59 -11.30
C THR A 35 41.07 -42.67 -12.32
N GLU A 36 40.19 -41.76 -11.90
CA GLU A 36 39.32 -40.98 -12.80
C GLU A 36 39.92 -39.64 -13.23
N ASP A 37 40.53 -38.88 -12.31
CA ASP A 37 41.13 -37.56 -12.58
C ASP A 37 42.66 -37.61 -12.71
N ARG A 38 43.37 -37.91 -11.61
CA ARG A 38 44.83 -37.98 -11.51
C ARG A 38 45.21 -39.37 -11.05
N THR A 39 45.50 -40.27 -11.98
CA THR A 39 45.81 -41.67 -11.64
C THR A 39 46.97 -41.80 -10.66
N GLY A 40 46.81 -42.58 -9.59
CA GLY A 40 47.87 -42.89 -8.61
C GLY A 40 48.01 -41.89 -7.46
N CYS A 41 47.19 -40.85 -7.42
CA CYS A 41 47.14 -39.88 -6.32
C CYS A 41 46.28 -40.39 -5.14
N MET A 42 46.45 -39.75 -3.97
CA MET A 42 45.68 -40.08 -2.78
C MET A 42 44.18 -39.95 -3.06
N ASP A 43 43.40 -40.92 -2.58
CA ASP A 43 41.96 -41.04 -2.74
C ASP A 43 41.46 -41.70 -1.45
N SER A 44 40.98 -40.86 -0.54
CA SER A 44 40.74 -41.24 0.86
C SER A 44 39.47 -42.08 1.03
N ASP A 45 38.46 -41.87 0.21
CA ASP A 45 37.18 -42.58 0.28
C ASP A 45 37.02 -43.70 -0.76
N GLY A 46 37.89 -43.73 -1.77
CA GLY A 46 38.01 -44.80 -2.74
C GLY A 46 36.99 -44.73 -3.88
N ASP A 47 36.48 -43.55 -4.21
CA ASP A 47 35.54 -43.37 -5.32
C ASP A 47 36.19 -43.21 -6.71
N GLY A 48 37.52 -43.09 -6.71
CA GLY A 48 38.35 -42.98 -7.90
C GLY A 48 38.77 -41.56 -8.25
N TYR A 49 38.27 -40.53 -7.58
CA TYR A 49 38.78 -39.16 -7.69
C TYR A 49 39.84 -38.89 -6.63
N SER A 50 40.79 -38.00 -6.92
CA SER A 50 41.91 -37.74 -6.02
C SER A 50 41.64 -36.62 -5.03
N ASP A 51 42.06 -36.79 -3.77
CA ASP A 51 42.00 -35.78 -2.72
C ASP A 51 42.68 -34.46 -3.17
N PRO A 52 42.16 -33.30 -2.74
CA PRO A 52 42.74 -32.02 -3.07
C PRO A 52 44.10 -31.83 -2.38
N ASP A 53 45.05 -31.24 -3.11
CA ASP A 53 46.38 -30.93 -2.59
C ASP A 53 46.84 -29.51 -2.97
N VAL A 54 48.10 -29.18 -2.67
CA VAL A 54 48.68 -27.84 -2.91
C VAL A 54 48.76 -27.44 -4.38
N ASN A 55 48.73 -28.40 -5.31
CA ASN A 55 48.89 -28.22 -6.75
C ASN A 55 47.63 -28.56 -7.56
N TRP A 56 46.68 -29.31 -6.98
CA TRP A 56 45.43 -29.71 -7.60
C TRP A 56 44.30 -29.51 -6.60
N THR A 57 43.53 -28.45 -6.80
CA THR A 57 42.44 -28.06 -5.92
C THR A 57 41.09 -28.56 -6.45
N GLU A 58 40.02 -28.40 -5.67
CA GLU A 58 38.64 -28.67 -6.11
C GLU A 58 38.33 -27.94 -7.44
N ALA A 59 38.81 -26.71 -7.60
CA ALA A 59 38.66 -25.93 -8.84
C ALA A 59 39.40 -26.53 -10.05
N ASP A 60 40.40 -27.39 -9.83
CA ASP A 60 41.11 -28.13 -10.87
C ASP A 60 40.44 -29.49 -11.19
N GLY A 61 39.44 -29.89 -10.40
CA GLY A 61 38.72 -31.16 -10.52
C GLY A 61 39.19 -32.24 -9.55
N ALA A 62 39.86 -31.86 -8.45
CA ALA A 62 40.06 -32.75 -7.31
C ALA A 62 38.71 -33.10 -6.66
N ASP A 63 38.68 -34.19 -5.90
CA ASP A 63 37.53 -34.59 -5.12
C ASP A 63 37.11 -33.51 -4.10
N ALA A 64 35.89 -33.01 -4.25
CA ALA A 64 35.30 -32.02 -3.35
C ALA A 64 34.85 -32.60 -2.00
N PHE A 65 34.63 -33.91 -1.90
CA PHE A 65 34.20 -34.58 -0.67
C PHE A 65 35.04 -35.83 -0.36
N PRO A 66 36.33 -35.70 0.02
CA PRO A 66 37.31 -36.82 0.22
C PRO A 66 36.97 -37.89 1.28
N GLU A 67 35.81 -37.81 1.91
CA GLU A 67 35.34 -38.71 2.96
C GLU A 67 33.98 -39.34 2.60
N ASP A 68 33.41 -39.04 1.42
CA ASP A 68 32.13 -39.54 0.94
C ASP A 68 32.24 -40.12 -0.47
N ALA A 69 32.49 -41.42 -0.53
CA ALA A 69 32.71 -42.16 -1.78
C ALA A 69 31.53 -42.18 -2.78
N THR A 70 30.44 -41.44 -2.49
CA THR A 70 29.31 -41.24 -3.38
C THR A 70 29.29 -39.87 -4.05
N SER A 71 30.21 -38.98 -3.70
CA SER A 71 30.17 -37.56 -3.98
C SER A 71 31.59 -37.05 -4.27
N TRP A 72 31.87 -36.55 -5.47
CA TRP A 72 33.23 -36.09 -5.85
C TRP A 72 33.30 -34.68 -6.46
N SER A 73 32.16 -34.01 -6.67
CA SER A 73 32.08 -32.76 -7.43
C SER A 73 31.17 -31.77 -6.72
N ASP A 74 31.63 -30.54 -6.62
CA ASP A 74 30.91 -29.35 -6.14
C ASP A 74 31.19 -28.22 -7.15
N GLY A 75 30.38 -28.17 -8.20
CA GLY A 75 30.67 -27.36 -9.40
C GLY A 75 30.63 -25.85 -9.14
N ASP A 76 29.83 -25.40 -8.18
CA ASP A 76 29.68 -23.99 -7.83
C ASP A 76 30.26 -23.61 -6.46
N GLY A 77 30.73 -24.60 -5.69
CA GLY A 77 31.53 -24.42 -4.48
C GLY A 77 30.70 -24.06 -3.26
N ASP A 78 29.44 -24.50 -3.22
CA ASP A 78 28.50 -24.18 -2.14
C ASP A 78 28.43 -25.25 -1.03
N GLY A 79 29.15 -26.36 -1.22
CA GLY A 79 29.25 -27.47 -0.28
C GLY A 79 28.17 -28.54 -0.45
N TYR A 80 27.38 -28.50 -1.52
CA TYR A 80 26.44 -29.55 -1.90
C TYR A 80 26.96 -30.35 -3.11
N PRO A 81 26.95 -31.70 -3.07
CA PRO A 81 27.48 -32.52 -4.15
C PRO A 81 26.59 -32.54 -5.40
N ASP A 82 27.19 -32.41 -6.59
CA ASP A 82 26.50 -32.49 -7.89
C ASP A 82 25.93 -33.90 -8.20
N GLN A 83 26.40 -34.92 -7.48
CA GLN A 83 26.11 -36.32 -7.75
C GLN A 83 24.66 -36.69 -7.39
N ALA A 84 23.89 -37.01 -8.43
CA ALA A 84 22.53 -37.52 -8.27
C ALA A 84 22.52 -38.83 -7.44
N GLY A 85 21.88 -38.76 -6.26
CA GLY A 85 21.77 -39.88 -5.32
C GLY A 85 22.63 -39.76 -4.07
N ALA A 86 23.47 -38.73 -3.97
CA ALA A 86 24.07 -38.32 -2.70
C ALA A 86 22.98 -37.95 -1.68
N SER A 87 23.27 -38.08 -0.39
CA SER A 87 22.29 -37.83 0.68
C SER A 87 21.81 -36.38 0.73
N LYS A 88 22.58 -35.45 0.15
CA LYS A 88 22.28 -34.02 0.01
C LYS A 88 22.75 -33.52 -1.35
N SER A 89 22.38 -34.22 -2.42
CA SER A 89 22.69 -33.77 -3.78
C SER A 89 22.22 -32.33 -3.97
N ASP A 90 23.05 -31.52 -4.63
CA ASP A 90 22.71 -30.17 -5.03
C ASP A 90 21.58 -30.20 -6.08
N ASP A 91 20.52 -29.46 -5.81
CA ASP A 91 19.39 -29.27 -6.72
C ASP A 91 19.65 -28.10 -7.70
N CYS A 92 20.65 -27.27 -7.44
CA CYS A 92 21.09 -26.14 -8.25
C CYS A 92 22.60 -26.14 -8.62
N PRO A 93 23.14 -27.17 -9.34
CA PRO A 93 24.59 -27.41 -9.62
C PRO A 93 25.44 -26.30 -10.27
N PHE A 94 24.84 -25.17 -10.62
CA PHE A 94 25.48 -24.06 -11.32
C PHE A 94 25.22 -22.71 -10.64
N THR A 95 24.58 -22.69 -9.48
CA THR A 95 24.17 -21.48 -8.77
C THR A 95 24.38 -21.71 -7.29
N PRO A 96 25.46 -21.12 -6.72
CA PRO A 96 25.83 -21.43 -5.36
C PRO A 96 24.74 -20.97 -4.39
N GLY A 97 24.40 -21.84 -3.45
CA GLY A 97 23.26 -21.63 -2.57
C GLY A 97 23.45 -22.13 -1.14
N THR A 98 22.51 -21.79 -0.26
CA THR A 98 22.51 -22.28 1.13
C THR A 98 21.23 -22.99 1.54
N SER A 99 20.25 -23.08 0.62
CA SER A 99 18.96 -23.68 0.90
C SER A 99 19.09 -25.14 1.36
N ARG A 100 18.18 -25.57 2.25
CA ARG A 100 18.18 -26.94 2.81
C ARG A 100 16.84 -27.50 3.28
N VAL A 101 15.72 -26.83 2.95
CA VAL A 101 14.37 -27.29 3.35
C VAL A 101 13.71 -28.15 2.28
N ILE A 102 13.59 -27.64 1.04
CA ILE A 102 12.88 -28.31 -0.07
C ILE A 102 13.81 -28.58 -1.26
N LEU A 103 14.71 -27.64 -1.55
CA LEU A 103 15.82 -27.80 -2.49
C LEU A 103 17.13 -27.55 -1.72
N PHE A 104 18.15 -28.36 -1.95
CA PHE A 104 19.49 -28.19 -1.39
C PHE A 104 20.39 -27.44 -2.38
N GLY A 105 21.29 -26.60 -1.89
CA GLY A 105 22.28 -25.88 -2.71
C GLY A 105 21.72 -24.82 -3.66
N CYS A 106 20.46 -24.41 -3.48
CA CYS A 106 19.88 -23.31 -4.24
C CYS A 106 20.02 -21.96 -3.52
N SER A 107 19.95 -20.89 -4.32
CA SER A 107 19.98 -19.49 -3.84
C SER A 107 18.96 -19.28 -2.71
N ASP A 108 19.42 -18.61 -1.65
CA ASP A 108 18.76 -18.42 -0.36
C ASP A 108 19.32 -17.09 0.21
N ILE A 109 18.74 -15.98 -0.25
CA ILE A 109 19.29 -14.63 -0.08
C ILE A 109 19.25 -14.20 1.39
N ASP A 110 18.14 -14.48 2.07
CA ASP A 110 17.91 -14.08 3.46
C ASP A 110 18.47 -15.10 4.49
N ARG A 111 18.79 -16.31 4.01
CA ARG A 111 19.38 -17.43 4.78
C ARG A 111 18.43 -18.05 5.78
N ASP A 112 17.13 -18.06 5.51
CA ASP A 112 16.15 -18.78 6.31
C ASP A 112 16.09 -20.29 5.98
N PHE A 113 16.85 -20.72 4.97
CA PHE A 113 17.01 -22.08 4.43
C PHE A 113 15.99 -22.50 3.38
N VAL A 114 15.02 -21.66 3.08
CA VAL A 114 14.10 -21.80 1.96
C VAL A 114 14.79 -21.23 0.72
N PRO A 115 14.74 -21.93 -0.43
CA PRO A 115 15.31 -21.38 -1.65
C PRO A 115 14.44 -20.23 -2.18
N ASP A 116 15.04 -19.18 -2.73
CA ASP A 116 14.38 -17.94 -3.22
C ASP A 116 13.17 -18.19 -4.15
N ILE A 117 13.17 -19.30 -4.89
CA ILE A 117 12.09 -19.68 -5.83
C ILE A 117 10.82 -20.17 -5.11
N TYR A 118 10.97 -20.65 -3.88
CA TYR A 118 9.88 -21.14 -3.03
C TYR A 118 9.71 -20.32 -1.75
N ASP A 119 10.46 -19.22 -1.63
CA ASP A 119 10.30 -18.28 -0.54
C ASP A 119 9.23 -17.24 -0.86
N ASP A 120 8.36 -16.98 0.11
CA ASP A 120 7.34 -15.96 0.03
C ASP A 120 7.92 -14.56 0.34
N ASP A 121 9.07 -14.48 1.03
CA ASP A 121 9.81 -13.27 1.40
C ASP A 121 11.31 -13.52 1.18
N ALA A 122 11.75 -13.45 -0.09
CA ALA A 122 13.04 -14.03 -0.48
C ALA A 122 14.26 -13.24 0.03
N ASP A 123 14.11 -11.96 0.33
CA ASP A 123 15.18 -11.15 0.91
C ASP A 123 15.04 -10.91 2.43
N GLY A 124 13.96 -11.41 3.02
CA GLY A 124 13.73 -11.43 4.46
C GLY A 124 13.57 -10.04 5.07
N ASP A 125 13.06 -9.08 4.28
CA ASP A 125 12.84 -7.71 4.73
C ASP A 125 11.53 -7.53 5.52
N GLY A 126 10.70 -8.58 5.57
CA GLY A 126 9.43 -8.64 6.28
C GLY A 126 8.22 -8.40 5.39
N ILE A 127 8.40 -8.05 4.13
CA ILE A 127 7.33 -7.88 3.15
C ILE A 127 7.38 -9.01 2.13
N ARG A 128 6.23 -9.64 1.90
CA ARG A 128 6.16 -10.72 0.94
C ARG A 128 6.48 -10.25 -0.48
N ASN A 129 7.13 -11.12 -1.26
CA ASN A 129 7.47 -10.95 -2.67
C ASN A 129 6.27 -10.49 -3.53
N GLU A 130 5.07 -10.99 -3.22
CA GLU A 130 3.83 -10.58 -3.89
C GLU A 130 3.36 -9.17 -3.49
N MET A 131 3.56 -8.78 -2.24
CA MET A 131 3.15 -7.48 -1.69
C MET A 131 4.04 -6.37 -2.21
N GLU A 132 5.36 -6.56 -2.30
CA GLU A 132 6.26 -5.59 -2.93
C GLU A 132 5.92 -5.34 -4.40
N ARG A 133 5.62 -6.41 -5.14
CA ARG A 133 5.16 -6.33 -6.53
C ARG A 133 3.81 -5.61 -6.64
N ALA A 134 2.93 -5.78 -5.66
CA ALA A 134 1.63 -5.10 -5.62
C ALA A 134 1.76 -3.62 -5.23
N ALA A 135 2.67 -3.29 -4.31
CA ALA A 135 3.00 -1.92 -3.91
C ALA A 135 3.74 -1.15 -5.01
N SER A 136 4.36 -1.86 -5.95
CA SER A 136 5.03 -1.27 -7.11
C SER A 136 4.04 -0.50 -7.99
N SER A 137 4.41 0.73 -8.34
CA SER A 137 3.65 1.63 -9.20
C SER A 137 4.41 1.92 -10.50
N GLY A 138 3.84 2.71 -11.41
CA GLY A 138 4.51 3.06 -12.67
C GLY A 138 5.82 3.85 -12.51
N THR A 139 6.10 4.39 -11.31
CA THR A 139 7.27 5.23 -11.01
C THR A 139 8.22 4.65 -9.96
N VAL A 140 7.74 3.71 -9.15
CA VAL A 140 8.51 3.06 -8.07
C VAL A 140 8.32 1.57 -8.27
N LEU A 141 9.42 0.84 -8.42
CA LEU A 141 9.42 -0.60 -8.55
C LEU A 141 10.20 -1.15 -7.37
N TYR A 142 9.57 -2.05 -6.62
CA TYR A 142 10.21 -2.78 -5.54
C TYR A 142 10.74 -4.12 -6.10
N ASP A 143 11.92 -4.52 -5.64
CA ASP A 143 12.66 -5.69 -6.10
C ASP A 143 12.70 -6.74 -4.99
N PRO A 144 11.92 -7.84 -5.11
CA PRO A 144 11.76 -8.87 -4.06
C PRO A 144 12.97 -9.72 -3.70
N TYR A 145 14.13 -9.31 -4.15
CA TYR A 145 15.40 -10.00 -3.94
C TYR A 145 16.46 -9.02 -3.45
N ASN A 146 16.03 -7.86 -2.93
CA ASN A 146 16.88 -6.80 -2.45
C ASN A 146 16.23 -6.11 -1.22
N PRO A 147 16.74 -6.37 -0.01
CA PRO A 147 16.09 -5.93 1.23
C PRO A 147 16.21 -4.41 1.49
N GLU A 148 16.91 -3.68 0.63
CA GLU A 148 16.93 -2.21 0.63
C GLU A 148 15.81 -1.63 -0.26
N SER A 149 15.07 -2.49 -0.94
CA SER A 149 13.98 -2.15 -1.86
C SER A 149 12.60 -2.47 -1.26
N THR A 150 12.43 -2.20 0.03
CA THR A 150 11.20 -2.47 0.78
C THR A 150 10.22 -1.29 0.70
N PRO A 151 8.92 -1.52 0.47
CA PRO A 151 7.90 -0.50 0.69
C PRO A 151 7.75 -0.17 2.19
N MET A 152 7.10 0.96 2.50
CA MET A 152 6.79 1.30 3.90
C MET A 152 5.64 0.43 4.40
N ASP A 153 5.76 -0.02 5.65
CA ASP A 153 4.80 -0.81 6.42
C ASP A 153 4.88 -0.29 7.87
N THR A 154 3.88 0.51 8.24
CA THR A 154 3.90 1.32 9.46
C THR A 154 3.61 0.49 10.71
N ASP A 155 2.68 -0.46 10.63
CA ASP A 155 2.29 -1.32 11.75
C ASP A 155 3.00 -2.70 11.76
N GLN A 156 3.78 -3.00 10.71
CA GLN A 156 4.59 -4.21 10.53
C GLN A 156 3.74 -5.48 10.44
N ASP A 157 2.57 -5.41 9.83
CA ASP A 157 1.69 -6.54 9.63
C ASP A 157 1.97 -7.34 8.33
N THR A 158 3.02 -6.96 7.60
CA THR A 158 3.46 -7.49 6.28
C THR A 158 2.70 -6.93 5.07
N ILE A 159 1.78 -6.00 5.27
CA ILE A 159 1.02 -5.33 4.23
C ILE A 159 1.56 -3.90 4.07
N PRO A 160 2.10 -3.55 2.89
CA PRO A 160 2.58 -2.20 2.65
C PRO A 160 1.50 -1.12 2.78
N ASP A 161 1.84 0.02 3.40
CA ASP A 161 1.01 1.20 3.65
C ASP A 161 0.15 1.64 2.45
N VAL A 162 0.70 1.48 1.24
CA VAL A 162 0.06 1.92 -0.02
C VAL A 162 -1.13 1.05 -0.44
N ILE A 163 -1.21 -0.18 0.06
CA ILE A 163 -2.27 -1.15 -0.22
C ILE A 163 -2.99 -1.62 1.05
N ASP A 164 -2.54 -1.18 2.21
CA ASP A 164 -3.20 -1.44 3.48
C ASP A 164 -4.47 -0.59 3.65
N ASP A 165 -5.52 -1.21 4.18
CA ASP A 165 -6.78 -0.55 4.53
C ASP A 165 -6.69 0.18 5.89
N ASP A 166 -5.76 -0.20 6.78
CA ASP A 166 -5.57 0.32 8.15
C ASP A 166 -4.06 0.38 8.47
N ALA A 167 -3.36 1.36 7.90
CA ALA A 167 -1.89 1.32 7.78
C ALA A 167 -1.13 1.42 9.10
N ASP A 168 -1.73 2.01 10.14
CA ASP A 168 -1.11 2.12 11.47
C ASP A 168 -1.66 1.10 12.49
N GLY A 169 -2.55 0.23 12.04
CA GLY A 169 -3.13 -0.88 12.81
C GLY A 169 -3.94 -0.44 14.04
N ASP A 170 -4.41 0.81 14.09
CA ASP A 170 -5.15 1.34 15.25
C ASP A 170 -6.63 0.90 15.27
N GLY A 171 -7.08 0.26 14.18
CA GLY A 171 -8.43 -0.25 13.99
C GLY A 171 -9.35 0.70 13.24
N TRP A 172 -8.85 1.84 12.76
CA TRP A 172 -9.57 2.78 11.90
C TRP A 172 -9.12 2.67 10.45
N PRO A 173 -10.06 2.47 9.51
CA PRO A 173 -9.70 2.44 8.11
C PRO A 173 -9.15 3.79 7.61
N ASN A 174 -8.09 3.71 6.80
CA ASN A 174 -7.39 4.84 6.18
C ASN A 174 -8.33 5.83 5.48
N ASP A 175 -9.40 5.36 4.84
CA ASP A 175 -10.38 6.21 4.14
C ASP A 175 -11.19 7.08 5.12
N ILE A 176 -11.65 6.50 6.23
CA ILE A 176 -12.38 7.20 7.29
C ILE A 176 -11.50 8.23 7.98
N GLU A 177 -10.25 7.89 8.20
CA GLU A 177 -9.27 8.76 8.83
C GLU A 177 -8.97 9.99 7.98
N ASN A 178 -8.70 9.77 6.70
CA ASN A 178 -8.50 10.84 5.73
C ASN A 178 -9.72 11.76 5.63
N ASP A 179 -10.94 11.20 5.58
CA ASP A 179 -12.19 11.97 5.54
C ASP A 179 -12.37 12.84 6.80
N ARG A 180 -11.86 12.37 7.94
CA ARG A 180 -11.96 13.06 9.25
C ARG A 180 -10.72 13.85 9.62
N ASN A 181 -9.75 13.89 8.73
CA ASN A 181 -8.52 14.65 8.89
C ASN A 181 -7.69 14.18 10.11
N SER A 182 -7.75 12.87 10.45
CA SER A 182 -6.70 12.19 11.23
C SER A 182 -5.56 11.75 10.32
N ASP A 183 -4.44 11.32 10.91
CA ASP A 183 -3.23 10.89 10.20
C ASP A 183 -3.18 9.36 10.17
N PRO A 184 -3.38 8.69 9.01
CA PRO A 184 -3.47 7.23 8.94
C PRO A 184 -2.16 6.46 9.13
N MET A 185 -1.10 7.17 9.52
CA MET A 185 0.23 6.63 9.77
C MET A 185 0.65 6.88 11.24
N ASP A 186 -0.26 7.35 12.08
CA ASP A 186 -0.01 7.71 13.47
C ASP A 186 -1.04 7.03 14.38
N THR A 187 -0.67 5.87 14.92
CA THR A 187 -1.49 5.04 15.80
C THR A 187 -2.04 5.79 17.02
N ASP A 188 -1.42 6.91 17.42
CA ASP A 188 -1.90 7.74 18.53
C ASP A 188 -3.00 8.75 18.11
N GLN A 189 -3.33 8.88 16.81
CA GLN A 189 -4.23 9.89 16.25
C GLN A 189 -5.52 9.35 15.62
N THR A 190 -6.33 8.59 16.36
CA THR A 190 -7.67 8.20 15.90
C THR A 190 -8.64 9.38 15.63
N PRO A 191 -9.67 9.21 14.79
CA PRO A 191 -10.80 10.15 14.67
C PRO A 191 -11.48 10.53 15.99
N PHE A 192 -11.37 9.69 17.02
CA PHE A 192 -11.95 9.98 18.33
C PHE A 192 -11.18 11.01 19.14
N ASN A 193 -9.87 11.16 18.93
CA ASN A 193 -9.00 11.95 19.80
C ASN A 193 -8.40 13.21 19.13
N ILE A 194 -8.52 13.36 17.79
CA ILE A 194 -8.01 14.53 17.06
C ILE A 194 -8.54 15.87 17.59
N TYR A 195 -9.74 15.86 18.18
CA TYR A 195 -10.33 17.04 18.81
C TYR A 195 -10.13 16.98 20.33
N PHE A 196 -9.39 17.97 20.85
CA PHE A 196 -9.09 18.15 22.27
C PHE A 196 -8.12 17.11 22.88
N GLY A 197 -7.56 16.20 22.10
CA GLY A 197 -6.54 15.24 22.56
C GLY A 197 -7.07 14.21 23.56
N THR A 198 -8.38 13.95 23.54
CA THR A 198 -9.04 12.96 24.42
C THR A 198 -10.04 12.17 23.59
N GLY A 199 -10.15 10.86 23.79
CA GLY A 199 -11.16 10.04 23.11
C GLY A 199 -12.59 10.52 23.40
N THR A 200 -13.23 11.11 22.40
CA THR A 200 -14.56 11.72 22.52
C THR A 200 -15.71 10.84 22.01
N GLY A 201 -15.39 9.68 21.43
CA GLY A 201 -16.34 8.86 20.68
C GLY A 201 -16.69 7.53 21.32
N VAL A 202 -17.90 7.04 21.00
CA VAL A 202 -18.36 5.67 21.26
C VAL A 202 -19.27 5.20 20.11
N PHE A 203 -19.24 3.90 19.80
CA PHE A 203 -20.17 3.27 18.87
C PHE A 203 -21.31 2.57 19.61
N TYR A 204 -22.54 2.88 19.24
CA TYR A 204 -23.75 2.25 19.78
C TYR A 204 -24.23 1.11 18.88
N LEU A 205 -24.20 -0.11 19.44
CA LEU A 205 -24.55 -1.35 18.73
C LEU A 205 -26.03 -1.74 18.87
N GLY A 206 -26.79 -1.05 19.72
CA GLY A 206 -28.17 -1.39 20.05
C GLY A 206 -28.34 -1.95 21.48
N GLY A 207 -29.52 -1.72 22.05
CA GLY A 207 -29.83 -2.14 23.43
C GLY A 207 -29.08 -1.31 24.46
N LEU A 208 -28.21 -1.94 25.25
CA LEU A 208 -27.31 -1.30 26.22
C LEU A 208 -25.83 -1.53 25.87
N SER A 209 -25.54 -1.93 24.63
CA SER A 209 -24.19 -2.29 24.19
C SER A 209 -23.49 -1.13 23.48
N PHE A 210 -22.25 -0.89 23.88
CA PHE A 210 -21.36 0.13 23.32
C PHE A 210 -19.98 -0.48 23.10
N THR A 211 -19.27 0.01 22.10
CA THR A 211 -17.84 -0.31 21.86
C THR A 211 -17.09 0.96 21.48
N ASN A 212 -15.77 0.94 21.68
CA ASN A 212 -14.88 2.01 21.24
C ASN A 212 -14.14 1.63 19.94
N GLU A 213 -14.27 0.39 19.49
CA GLU A 213 -13.71 -0.11 18.23
C GLU A 213 -14.54 0.37 17.05
N TYR A 214 -13.90 0.62 15.91
CA TYR A 214 -14.57 1.01 14.68
C TYR A 214 -15.65 -0.02 14.29
N GLN A 215 -16.86 0.48 14.02
CA GLN A 215 -17.99 -0.35 13.63
C GLN A 215 -18.80 0.33 12.52
N PRO A 216 -18.66 -0.09 11.24
CA PRO A 216 -19.23 0.62 10.10
C PRO A 216 -20.77 0.63 10.07
N ARG A 217 -21.41 -0.26 10.85
CA ARG A 217 -22.88 -0.38 10.93
C ARG A 217 -23.47 0.17 12.22
N ALA A 218 -22.63 0.60 13.17
CA ALA A 218 -23.07 1.13 14.44
C ALA A 218 -23.37 2.63 14.33
N LEU A 219 -24.18 3.15 15.25
CA LEU A 219 -24.34 4.59 15.36
C LEU A 219 -23.15 5.15 16.13
N GLU A 220 -22.30 5.92 15.47
CA GLU A 220 -21.22 6.64 16.12
C GLU A 220 -21.72 7.89 16.84
N LEU A 221 -21.25 8.09 18.07
CA LEU A 221 -21.49 9.28 18.88
C LEU A 221 -20.12 9.87 19.26
N SER A 222 -19.59 10.78 18.45
CA SER A 222 -18.28 11.41 18.66
C SER A 222 -18.31 12.90 18.33
N VAL A 223 -17.29 13.65 18.79
CA VAL A 223 -17.11 15.04 18.34
C VAL A 223 -16.78 15.08 16.86
N SER A 224 -16.01 14.11 16.36
CA SER A 224 -15.57 14.07 14.97
C SER A 224 -16.74 14.03 13.97
N VAL A 225 -17.72 13.13 14.18
CA VAL A 225 -18.95 13.08 13.38
C VAL A 225 -19.74 14.40 13.42
N VAL A 226 -19.79 15.07 14.58
CA VAL A 226 -20.49 16.36 14.69
C VAL A 226 -19.77 17.43 13.87
N ILE A 227 -18.44 17.46 13.90
CA ILE A 227 -17.65 18.40 13.10
C ILE A 227 -17.84 18.11 11.61
N GLU A 228 -17.73 16.85 11.19
CA GLU A 228 -17.94 16.38 9.81
C GLU A 228 -19.29 16.86 9.24
N ILE A 229 -20.40 16.60 9.96
CA ILE A 229 -21.75 17.06 9.56
C ILE A 229 -21.81 18.59 9.47
N VAL A 230 -21.19 19.29 10.41
CA VAL A 230 -21.20 20.76 10.42
C VAL A 230 -20.43 21.31 9.22
N THR A 231 -19.30 20.71 8.86
CA THR A 231 -18.41 21.17 7.79
C THR A 231 -18.91 20.81 6.39
N GLU A 232 -19.51 19.65 6.20
CA GLU A 232 -19.96 19.22 4.87
C GLU A 232 -21.37 19.69 4.53
N GLU A 233 -22.32 19.53 5.45
CA GLU A 233 -23.75 19.71 5.17
C GLU A 233 -24.27 21.08 5.64
N LEU A 234 -23.74 21.61 6.74
CA LEU A 234 -24.32 22.78 7.41
C LEU A 234 -23.58 24.10 7.16
N VAL A 235 -22.41 24.11 6.52
CA VAL A 235 -21.65 25.35 6.24
C VAL A 235 -22.48 26.36 5.46
N ILE A 236 -23.12 25.95 4.35
CA ILE A 236 -23.93 26.85 3.52
C ILE A 236 -25.14 27.40 4.30
N PRO A 237 -25.96 26.57 4.97
CA PRO A 237 -27.00 27.06 5.87
C PRO A 237 -26.49 28.07 6.90
N PHE A 238 -25.36 27.78 7.57
CA PHE A 238 -24.77 28.69 8.56
C PHE A 238 -24.32 30.02 7.95
N LEU A 239 -23.73 30.01 6.75
CA LEU A 239 -23.34 31.22 6.03
C LEU A 239 -24.55 32.05 5.55
N LEU A 240 -25.68 31.41 5.24
CA LEU A 240 -26.90 32.10 4.81
C LEU A 240 -27.64 32.80 5.96
N ILE A 241 -27.55 32.30 7.20
CA ILE A 241 -28.22 32.90 8.38
C ILE A 241 -27.92 34.40 8.53
N PRO A 242 -26.66 34.88 8.61
CA PRO A 242 -26.36 36.31 8.74
C PRO A 242 -26.83 37.12 7.54
N ILE A 243 -26.77 36.55 6.32
CA ILE A 243 -27.26 37.20 5.10
C ILE A 243 -28.78 37.41 5.16
N TYR A 244 -29.54 36.40 5.58
CA TYR A 244 -30.99 36.51 5.76
C TYR A 244 -31.36 37.52 6.85
N ILE A 245 -30.61 37.54 7.96
CA ILE A 245 -30.78 38.55 9.02
C ILE A 245 -30.53 39.94 8.45
N LEU A 246 -29.45 40.16 7.72
CA LEU A 246 -29.10 41.45 7.11
C LEU A 246 -30.19 41.93 6.14
N ILE A 247 -30.64 41.07 5.23
CA ILE A 247 -31.75 41.36 4.31
C ILE A 247 -33.02 41.69 5.09
N GLY A 248 -33.31 40.97 6.17
CA GLY A 248 -34.43 41.24 7.06
C GLY A 248 -34.35 42.62 7.71
N VAL A 249 -33.18 43.02 8.20
CA VAL A 249 -32.93 44.34 8.81
C VAL A 249 -33.10 45.45 7.78
N PHE A 250 -32.53 45.33 6.57
CA PHE A 250 -32.69 46.31 5.50
C PHE A 250 -34.16 46.47 5.11
N ARG A 251 -34.86 45.36 4.89
CA ARG A 251 -36.30 45.38 4.57
C ARG A 251 -37.13 46.06 5.65
N ARG A 252 -36.84 45.80 6.93
CA ARG A 252 -37.52 46.43 8.07
C ARG A 252 -37.25 47.93 8.13
N ARG A 253 -36.00 48.37 7.86
CA ARG A 253 -35.65 49.80 7.79
C ARG A 253 -36.38 50.49 6.65
N THR A 254 -36.42 49.89 5.46
CA THR A 254 -37.14 50.44 4.30
C THR A 254 -38.63 50.58 4.61
N PHE A 255 -39.27 49.53 5.15
CA PHE A 255 -40.69 49.58 5.54
C PHE A 255 -40.96 50.73 6.52
N ARG A 256 -40.18 50.83 7.61
CA ARG A 256 -40.34 51.91 8.62
C ARG A 256 -40.11 53.30 8.04
N SER A 257 -39.20 53.43 7.07
CA SER A 257 -38.96 54.70 6.39
C SER A 257 -40.18 55.16 5.58
N PHE A 258 -40.80 54.25 4.82
CA PHE A 258 -42.02 54.56 4.07
C PHE A 258 -43.21 54.81 4.99
N ASP A 259 -43.39 53.99 6.03
CA ASP A 259 -44.43 54.17 7.05
C ASP A 259 -44.35 55.57 7.72
N ALA A 260 -43.14 55.98 8.13
CA ALA A 260 -42.92 57.31 8.69
C ALA A 260 -43.14 58.45 7.69
N ARG A 261 -42.81 58.25 6.41
CA ARG A 261 -43.03 59.25 5.35
C ARG A 261 -44.53 59.44 5.05
N ILE A 262 -45.31 58.36 5.01
CA ILE A 262 -46.76 58.38 4.81
C ILE A 262 -47.43 59.23 5.90
N HIS A 263 -47.11 58.97 7.17
CA HIS A 263 -47.68 59.74 8.30
C HIS A 263 -47.19 61.19 8.39
N ALA A 264 -46.10 61.55 7.71
CA ALA A 264 -45.56 62.91 7.69
C ALA A 264 -46.06 63.76 6.51
N CYS A 265 -46.70 63.15 5.50
CA CYS A 265 -47.24 63.85 4.34
C CYS A 265 -48.44 64.73 4.71
N LYS A 266 -48.58 65.86 4.00
CA LYS A 266 -49.66 66.83 4.20
C LYS A 266 -50.49 67.10 2.94
N ASP A 267 -50.10 66.49 1.83
CA ASP A 267 -50.62 66.74 0.50
C ASP A 267 -50.88 65.42 -0.24
N LEU A 268 -51.95 65.42 -1.06
CA LEU A 268 -52.42 64.25 -1.82
C LEU A 268 -51.47 63.86 -2.96
N GLU A 269 -50.75 64.82 -3.54
CA GLU A 269 -49.81 64.58 -4.64
C GLU A 269 -48.59 63.76 -4.17
N SER A 270 -48.01 64.10 -3.01
CA SER A 270 -46.90 63.33 -2.41
C SER A 270 -47.30 61.91 -2.00
N LEU A 271 -48.55 61.69 -1.58
CA LEU A 271 -49.05 60.33 -1.25
C LEU A 271 -49.14 59.44 -2.48
N SER A 272 -49.62 59.97 -3.61
CA SER A 272 -49.66 59.27 -4.90
C SER A 272 -48.26 58.89 -5.40
N GLU A 273 -47.27 59.78 -5.20
CA GLU A 273 -45.88 59.48 -5.55
C GLU A 273 -45.30 58.35 -4.66
N LEU A 274 -45.58 58.37 -3.36
CA LEU A 274 -45.18 57.30 -2.43
C LEU A 274 -45.80 55.95 -2.81
N GLU A 275 -47.06 55.94 -3.22
CA GLU A 275 -47.73 54.72 -3.70
C GLU A 275 -47.03 54.15 -4.94
N ALA A 276 -46.67 55.00 -5.91
CA ALA A 276 -45.92 54.60 -7.09
C ALA A 276 -44.53 54.00 -6.72
N GLN A 277 -43.83 54.61 -5.77
CA GLN A 277 -42.54 54.11 -5.26
C GLN A 277 -42.70 52.74 -4.57
N ILE A 278 -43.72 52.57 -3.72
CA ILE A 278 -43.99 51.29 -3.04
C ILE A 278 -44.32 50.20 -4.06
N ASN A 279 -45.12 50.50 -5.08
CA ASN A 279 -45.45 49.57 -6.16
C ASN A 279 -44.20 49.12 -6.96
N GLN A 280 -43.23 50.02 -7.18
CA GLN A 280 -41.95 49.63 -7.78
C GLN A 280 -41.13 48.72 -6.86
N LEU A 281 -41.11 48.99 -5.55
CA LEU A 281 -40.38 48.16 -4.57
C LEU A 281 -40.97 46.75 -4.42
N ILE A 282 -42.28 46.60 -4.60
CA ILE A 282 -42.95 45.29 -4.64
C ILE A 282 -42.57 44.55 -5.93
N ARG A 283 -42.62 45.22 -7.10
CA ARG A 283 -42.21 44.61 -8.39
C ARG A 283 -40.76 44.14 -8.38
N ASN A 284 -39.87 44.95 -7.81
CA ASN A 284 -38.44 44.63 -7.68
C ASN A 284 -38.15 43.66 -6.52
N ARG A 285 -39.18 43.14 -5.82
CA ARG A 285 -39.08 42.21 -4.67
C ARG A 285 -38.21 42.73 -3.52
N THR A 286 -38.02 44.04 -3.45
CA THR A 286 -37.27 44.71 -2.39
C THR A 286 -38.03 44.60 -1.07
N ILE A 287 -39.36 44.79 -1.10
CA ILE A 287 -40.26 44.64 0.04
C ILE A 287 -41.21 43.44 -0.18
N ARG A 288 -41.65 42.77 0.89
CA ARG A 288 -42.62 41.66 0.81
C ARG A 288 -44.01 42.19 0.47
N VAL A 289 -44.79 41.41 -0.29
CA VAL A 289 -46.16 41.78 -0.71
C VAL A 289 -47.05 42.21 0.46
N HIS A 290 -47.05 41.47 1.58
CA HIS A 290 -47.86 41.84 2.75
C HIS A 290 -47.43 43.16 3.39
N HIS A 291 -46.13 43.46 3.46
CA HIS A 291 -45.65 44.77 3.93
C HIS A 291 -46.10 45.88 2.99
N GLY A 292 -46.08 45.62 1.67
CA GLY A 292 -46.62 46.55 0.67
C GLY A 292 -48.12 46.82 0.85
N LEU A 293 -48.92 45.77 1.11
CA LEU A 293 -50.34 45.90 1.39
C LEU A 293 -50.61 46.72 2.66
N VAL A 294 -49.83 46.50 3.72
CA VAL A 294 -49.95 47.31 4.95
C VAL A 294 -49.65 48.78 4.68
N LEU A 295 -48.59 49.10 3.92
CA LEU A 295 -48.27 50.49 3.56
C LEU A 295 -49.36 51.13 2.69
N ARG A 296 -49.97 50.35 1.78
CA ARG A 296 -51.06 50.84 0.94
C ARG A 296 -52.32 51.14 1.76
N ASN A 297 -52.68 50.27 2.70
CA ASN A 297 -53.78 50.53 3.62
C ASN A 297 -53.51 51.79 4.48
N ALA A 298 -52.24 52.03 4.86
CA ALA A 298 -51.86 53.25 5.57
C ALA A 298 -52.01 54.52 4.69
N ILE A 299 -51.68 54.44 3.40
CA ILE A 299 -51.92 55.52 2.44
C ILE A 299 -53.41 55.82 2.31
N GLU A 300 -54.23 54.79 2.08
CA GLU A 300 -55.70 54.94 1.94
C GLU A 300 -56.29 55.65 3.18
N LEU A 301 -55.82 55.31 4.38
CA LEU A 301 -56.27 55.93 5.62
C LEU A 301 -55.85 57.40 5.77
N GLU A 302 -54.63 57.76 5.35
CA GLU A 302 -54.18 59.16 5.39
C GLU A 302 -54.81 60.00 4.25
N GLU A 303 -55.10 59.41 3.09
CA GLU A 303 -55.86 60.08 2.02
C GLU A 303 -57.26 60.48 2.49
N ASP A 304 -57.98 59.55 3.12
CA ASP A 304 -59.31 59.80 3.67
C ASP A 304 -59.27 60.93 4.72
N ARG A 305 -58.24 60.94 5.58
CA ARG A 305 -58.03 61.99 6.56
C ARG A 305 -57.79 63.35 5.91
N LEU A 306 -56.92 63.45 4.91
CA LEU A 306 -56.63 64.73 4.24
C LEU A 306 -57.86 65.25 3.47
N ARG A 307 -58.61 64.38 2.78
CA ARG A 307 -59.86 64.77 2.11
C ARG A 307 -60.92 65.28 3.09
N SER A 308 -61.00 64.70 4.28
CA SER A 308 -61.90 65.19 5.34
C SER A 308 -61.54 66.59 5.82
N LEU A 309 -60.24 66.92 5.87
CA LEU A 309 -59.75 68.25 6.27
C LEU A 309 -60.03 69.31 5.19
N ASP A 310 -59.76 68.99 3.92
CA ASP A 310 -60.12 69.87 2.79
C ASP A 310 -61.62 70.16 2.75
N SER A 311 -62.47 69.16 3.04
CA SER A 311 -63.93 69.36 3.08
C SER A 311 -64.40 70.24 4.26
N SER A 312 -63.64 70.28 5.36
CA SER A 312 -63.97 71.13 6.51
C SER A 312 -63.50 72.58 6.38
N ASP A 313 -62.46 72.82 5.57
CA ASP A 313 -61.96 74.18 5.29
C ASP A 313 -62.80 74.92 4.22
N GLU A 314 -63.58 74.20 3.39
CA GLU A 314 -64.52 74.81 2.45
C GLU A 314 -65.90 75.19 3.06
N GLU A 315 -66.23 74.74 4.27
CA GLU A 315 -67.49 75.05 4.98
C GLU A 315 -67.39 76.21 6.00
N SER A 316 -66.22 76.87 6.14
CA SER A 316 -65.98 78.01 7.06
C SER A 316 -65.66 79.33 6.36
#